data_AF-A0AAN7HD68-F1
#
_entry.id   AF-A0AAN7HD68-F1
#
_cell.length_a   1.000
_cell.length_b   1.000
_cell.length_c   1.000
_cell.angle_alpha   90.00
_cell.angle_beta   90.00
_cell.angle_gamma   90.00
#
_symmetry.space_group_name_H-M   'P 1'
#
loop_
_entity.id
_entity.type
_entity.pdbx_description
1 polymer ?
#
loop_
_entity_poly.entity_id
_entity_poly.type
_entity_poly.pdbx_seq_one_letter_code
_entity_poly.pdbx_strand_id
1 'polypeptide(L)'
;MSKTEVSHKATQFTRYCIDDDGDLLLRVGSELAKETPFEFKVCSAAMRRASPVWKSMLFGPWNEAKPAQGDWIVYLPEDEPWPIRVILAIAHGAFEQVPKSISLSKLDCILIPIEKYDLIHIIRPWADTWVETVKNPKSNRISELTGSEHVMRINAAWELGCEDVVSAEITEFVFNLSVTSRKETYRYYYNHQQIEFDTHFGPCDLVEIVTELRLSLIQALLDFYHEVVKSRIPSESACLRSGWNLANERQLCDAVVLGGIWRYSKGSMPEILPEKATEYRESANELMRTLSNMFAGLPTLNVFHEGCSPAKKYSDFEEKTRQDERWKNVLRPHHKERMATQRKKTGL
;
A
#
# COMPACT_ATOMS: atom_id res chain seq x y z
N MET A 1 26.27 19.26 -42.13
CA MET A 1 27.11 19.07 -40.93
C MET A 1 26.34 18.22 -39.94
N SER A 2 26.89 17.03 -39.67
CA SER A 2 26.63 16.10 -38.56
C SER A 2 25.18 15.69 -38.25
N LYS A 3 24.73 14.58 -38.85
CA LYS A 3 23.74 13.69 -38.22
C LYS A 3 24.50 12.90 -37.15
N THR A 4 24.11 13.05 -35.90
CA THR A 4 24.61 12.25 -34.80
C THR A 4 24.07 10.83 -34.97
N GLU A 5 24.89 9.93 -35.50
CA GLU A 5 24.65 8.49 -35.44
C GLU A 5 24.76 8.05 -33.97
N VAL A 6 23.61 7.79 -33.36
CA VAL A 6 23.57 7.03 -32.10
C VAL A 6 23.92 5.60 -32.47
N SER A 7 25.15 5.21 -32.15
CA SER A 7 25.63 3.83 -32.23
C SER A 7 24.77 2.96 -31.31
N HIS A 8 23.82 2.22 -31.89
CA HIS A 8 23.18 1.09 -31.22
C HIS A 8 24.24 0.00 -31.02
N LYS A 9 24.82 -0.10 -29.82
CA LYS A 9 25.50 -1.33 -29.40
C LYS A 9 24.48 -2.46 -29.56
N ALA A 10 24.81 -3.50 -30.32
CA ALA A 10 23.99 -4.69 -30.42
C ALA A 10 23.78 -5.25 -29.01
N THR A 11 22.53 -5.27 -28.54
CA THR A 11 22.18 -5.81 -27.22
C THR A 11 22.51 -7.30 -27.21
N GLN A 12 23.44 -7.71 -26.35
CA GLN A 12 23.83 -9.11 -26.21
C GLN A 12 22.90 -9.82 -25.22
N PHE A 13 22.25 -10.89 -25.67
CA PHE A 13 21.35 -11.69 -24.84
C PHE A 13 22.06 -12.92 -24.29
N THR A 14 21.82 -13.23 -23.01
CA THR A 14 22.22 -14.52 -22.43
C THR A 14 21.18 -15.57 -22.78
N ARG A 15 21.58 -16.67 -23.43
CA ARG A 15 20.65 -17.70 -23.88
C ARG A 15 20.32 -18.68 -22.76
N TYR A 16 19.04 -19.01 -22.61
CA TYR A 16 18.55 -19.99 -21.66
C TYR A 16 17.53 -20.92 -22.35
N CYS A 17 17.75 -22.22 -22.30
CA CYS A 17 16.85 -23.21 -22.90
C CYS A 17 15.82 -23.66 -21.87
N ILE A 18 14.54 -23.34 -22.09
CA ILE A 18 13.42 -23.89 -21.29
C ILE A 18 12.92 -25.18 -21.93
N ASP A 19 12.87 -25.21 -23.26
CA ASP A 19 12.44 -26.35 -24.06
C ASP A 19 13.42 -26.61 -25.21
N ASP A 20 14.06 -27.78 -25.20
CA ASP A 20 15.05 -28.18 -26.21
C ASP A 20 14.44 -28.33 -27.61
N ASP A 21 13.14 -28.65 -27.69
CA ASP A 21 12.37 -28.73 -28.93
C ASP A 21 11.61 -27.42 -29.24
N GLY A 22 11.88 -26.36 -28.47
CA GLY A 22 11.23 -25.06 -28.61
C GLY A 22 11.35 -24.43 -30.01
N ASP A 23 10.26 -23.82 -30.47
CA ASP A 23 10.14 -23.23 -31.80
C ASP A 23 10.07 -21.69 -31.80
N LEU A 24 10.20 -21.08 -30.63
CA LEU A 24 10.14 -19.64 -30.40
C LEU A 24 11.32 -19.18 -29.52
N LEU A 25 11.91 -18.03 -29.88
CA LEU A 25 12.90 -17.31 -29.08
C LEU A 25 12.28 -16.04 -28.49
N LEU A 26 12.19 -15.96 -27.17
CA LEU A 26 11.75 -14.77 -26.45
C LEU A 26 12.95 -13.96 -25.97
N ARG A 27 13.04 -12.71 -26.41
CA ARG A 27 14.08 -11.76 -26.00
C ARG A 27 13.51 -10.81 -24.96
N VAL A 28 13.94 -10.95 -23.70
CA VAL A 28 13.32 -10.31 -22.53
C VAL A 28 14.27 -9.32 -21.88
N GLY A 29 13.74 -8.16 -21.48
CA GLY A 29 14.43 -7.18 -20.63
C GLY A 29 15.46 -6.31 -21.36
N SER A 30 15.37 -6.13 -22.68
CA SER A 30 16.34 -5.33 -23.43
C SER A 30 16.31 -3.82 -23.13
N GLU A 31 15.24 -3.31 -22.52
CA GLU A 31 15.12 -1.91 -22.10
C GLU A 31 15.36 -1.70 -20.59
N LEU A 32 15.59 -2.78 -19.84
CA LEU A 32 15.84 -2.72 -18.40
C LEU A 32 17.32 -2.47 -18.12
N ALA A 33 17.68 -1.20 -17.91
CA ALA A 33 19.06 -0.75 -17.76
C ALA A 33 19.89 -1.43 -16.66
N LYS A 34 19.24 -2.09 -15.68
CA LYS A 34 19.88 -2.77 -14.54
C LYS A 34 19.89 -4.30 -14.63
N GLU A 35 19.19 -4.86 -15.61
CA GLU A 35 19.02 -6.30 -15.78
C GLU A 35 19.84 -6.79 -16.98
N THR A 36 20.38 -8.00 -16.90
CA THR A 36 20.96 -8.64 -18.09
C THR A 36 19.82 -9.18 -18.94
N PRO A 37 19.70 -8.82 -20.22
CA PRO A 37 18.63 -9.34 -21.06
C PRO A 37 18.86 -10.82 -21.40
N PHE A 38 17.78 -11.58 -21.50
CA PHE A 38 17.81 -13.03 -21.75
C PHE A 38 17.09 -13.39 -23.05
N GLU A 39 17.60 -14.43 -23.72
CA GLU A 39 16.91 -15.10 -24.82
C GLU A 39 16.45 -16.48 -24.35
N PHE A 40 15.14 -16.68 -24.22
CA PHE A 40 14.56 -17.96 -23.82
C PHE A 40 14.12 -18.76 -25.05
N LYS A 41 14.62 -19.99 -25.20
CA LYS A 41 14.08 -20.96 -26.17
C LYS A 41 12.90 -21.70 -25.54
N VAL A 42 11.72 -21.58 -26.14
CA VAL A 42 10.44 -22.02 -25.58
C VAL A 42 9.54 -22.66 -26.64
N CYS A 43 8.54 -23.42 -26.22
CA CYS A 43 7.48 -23.96 -27.06
C CYS A 43 6.31 -22.97 -27.14
N SER A 44 6.05 -22.42 -28.32
CA SER A 44 4.93 -21.50 -28.57
C SER A 44 3.57 -22.13 -28.22
N ALA A 45 3.41 -23.43 -28.41
CA ALA A 45 2.18 -24.15 -28.09
C ALA A 45 1.93 -24.26 -26.57
N ALA A 46 2.99 -24.37 -25.75
CA ALA A 46 2.89 -24.33 -24.30
C ALA A 46 2.44 -22.95 -23.82
N MET A 47 3.07 -21.89 -24.33
CA MET A 47 2.65 -20.51 -24.05
C MET A 47 1.19 -20.24 -24.44
N ARG A 48 0.78 -20.69 -25.63
CA ARG A 48 -0.60 -20.56 -26.13
C ARG A 48 -1.64 -21.21 -25.21
N ARG A 49 -1.29 -22.36 -24.60
CA ARG A 49 -2.17 -23.06 -23.66
C ARG A 49 -2.22 -22.34 -22.31
N ALA A 50 -1.10 -21.77 -21.89
CA ALA A 50 -0.98 -21.11 -20.60
C ALA A 50 -1.64 -19.73 -20.58
N SER A 51 -1.60 -18.94 -21.65
CA SER A 51 -2.11 -17.56 -21.63
C SER A 51 -2.99 -17.23 -22.84
N PRO A 52 -4.19 -16.66 -22.63
CA PRO A 52 -4.98 -16.10 -23.73
C PRO A 52 -4.30 -14.89 -24.38
N VAL A 53 -3.53 -14.10 -23.61
CA VAL A 53 -2.76 -12.96 -24.13
C VAL A 53 -1.65 -13.44 -25.05
N TRP A 54 -0.85 -14.42 -24.63
CA TRP A 54 0.17 -15.02 -25.49
C TRP A 54 -0.44 -15.73 -26.70
N LYS A 55 -1.60 -16.38 -26.55
CA LYS A 55 -2.32 -16.95 -27.70
C LYS A 55 -2.69 -15.87 -28.72
N SER A 56 -3.23 -14.74 -28.28
CA SER A 56 -3.56 -13.61 -29.14
C SER A 56 -2.31 -13.02 -29.79
N MET A 57 -1.26 -12.77 -29.01
CA MET A 57 0.00 -12.17 -29.46
C MET A 57 0.72 -13.05 -30.51
N LEU A 58 0.88 -14.35 -30.24
CA LEU A 58 1.68 -15.26 -31.06
C LEU A 58 0.93 -15.86 -32.26
N PHE A 59 -0.40 -15.93 -32.20
CA PHE A 59 -1.22 -16.58 -33.24
C PHE A 59 -2.30 -15.66 -33.82
N GLY A 60 -2.29 -14.38 -33.43
CA GLY A 60 -3.12 -13.33 -34.00
C GLY A 60 -2.44 -12.59 -35.15
N PRO A 61 -2.99 -11.45 -35.58
CA PRO A 61 -2.51 -10.68 -36.73
C PRO A 61 -1.35 -9.72 -36.38
N TRP A 62 -0.61 -9.97 -35.31
CA TRP A 62 0.40 -9.06 -34.76
C TRP A 62 1.81 -9.36 -35.28
N ASN A 63 2.75 -8.44 -35.06
CA ASN A 63 4.15 -8.60 -35.50
C ASN A 63 4.87 -9.75 -34.79
N GLU A 64 4.37 -10.14 -33.63
CA GLU A 64 4.85 -11.24 -32.81
C GLU A 64 4.42 -12.62 -33.35
N ALA A 65 3.54 -12.65 -34.35
CA ALA A 65 3.10 -13.89 -34.98
C ALA A 65 4.22 -14.59 -35.74
N LYS A 66 4.07 -15.91 -35.93
CA LYS A 66 5.10 -16.72 -36.61
C LYS A 66 5.37 -16.20 -38.03
N PRO A 67 6.61 -15.83 -38.38
CA PRO A 67 6.93 -15.38 -39.71
C PRO A 67 6.84 -16.54 -40.72
N ALA A 68 6.60 -16.21 -41.99
CA ALA A 68 6.58 -17.21 -43.06
C ALA A 68 7.95 -17.84 -43.33
N GLN A 69 9.03 -17.12 -43.02
CA GLN A 69 10.42 -17.53 -43.23
C GLN A 69 11.31 -16.96 -42.11
N GLY A 70 12.36 -17.69 -41.74
CA GLY A 70 13.32 -17.29 -40.70
C GLY A 70 12.95 -17.73 -39.29
N ASP A 71 13.78 -17.32 -38.33
CA ASP A 71 13.58 -17.63 -36.92
C ASP A 71 12.38 -16.86 -36.34
N TRP A 72 11.60 -17.53 -35.50
CA TRP A 72 10.51 -16.89 -34.79
C TRP A 72 11.05 -16.26 -33.50
N ILE A 73 11.19 -14.93 -33.52
CA ILE A 73 11.74 -14.13 -32.41
C ILE A 73 10.71 -13.10 -31.97
N VAL A 74 10.43 -13.05 -30.68
CA VAL A 74 9.53 -12.06 -30.06
C VAL A 74 10.28 -11.30 -28.97
N TYR A 75 10.09 -9.98 -28.93
CA TYR A 75 10.73 -9.10 -27.96
C TYR A 75 9.74 -8.70 -26.87
N LEU A 76 10.17 -8.83 -25.62
CA LEU A 76 9.49 -8.40 -24.41
C LEU A 76 10.43 -7.42 -23.67
N PRO A 77 10.68 -6.23 -24.22
CA PRO A 77 11.78 -5.37 -23.80
C PRO A 77 11.64 -4.82 -22.37
N GLU A 78 10.39 -4.61 -21.93
CA GLU A 78 10.02 -4.02 -20.65
C GLU A 78 9.88 -5.06 -19.52
N ASP A 79 9.79 -6.35 -19.85
CA ASP A 79 9.55 -7.40 -18.86
C ASP A 79 10.86 -7.83 -18.15
N GLU A 80 10.77 -8.06 -16.84
CA GLU A 80 11.89 -8.58 -16.06
C GLU A 80 12.19 -10.05 -16.44
N PRO A 81 13.46 -10.39 -16.77
CA PRO A 81 13.82 -11.76 -17.17
C PRO A 81 13.56 -12.83 -16.12
N TRP A 82 13.80 -12.54 -14.82
CA TRP A 82 13.67 -13.55 -13.77
C TRP A 82 12.21 -14.01 -13.55
N PRO A 83 11.21 -13.12 -13.38
CA PRO A 83 9.81 -13.51 -13.31
C PRO A 83 9.32 -14.29 -14.54
N ILE A 84 9.67 -13.81 -15.74
CA ILE A 84 9.29 -14.47 -17.00
C ILE A 84 9.87 -15.88 -17.07
N ARG A 85 11.12 -16.08 -16.67
CA ARG A 85 11.73 -17.42 -16.60
C ARG A 85 10.93 -18.36 -15.70
N VAL A 86 10.51 -17.92 -14.52
CA VAL A 86 9.73 -18.76 -13.59
C VAL A 86 8.39 -19.13 -14.21
N ILE A 87 7.68 -18.17 -14.80
CA ILE A 87 6.40 -18.41 -15.48
C ILE A 87 6.57 -19.39 -16.63
N LEU A 88 7.59 -19.20 -17.47
CA LEU A 88 7.89 -20.10 -18.58
C LEU A 88 8.18 -21.51 -18.07
N ALA A 89 8.95 -21.66 -17.00
CA ALA A 89 9.21 -22.96 -16.38
C ALA A 89 7.90 -23.64 -15.92
N ILE A 90 6.97 -22.90 -15.30
CA ILE A 90 5.65 -23.43 -14.93
C ILE A 90 4.87 -23.87 -16.17
N ALA A 91 4.79 -23.01 -17.20
CA ALA A 91 4.04 -23.29 -18.43
C ALA A 91 4.57 -24.49 -19.23
N HIS A 92 5.87 -24.80 -19.09
CA HIS A 92 6.53 -25.92 -19.77
C HIS A 92 6.68 -27.16 -18.88
N GLY A 93 6.21 -27.13 -17.62
CA GLY A 93 6.33 -28.26 -16.70
C GLY A 93 7.73 -28.49 -16.12
N ALA A 94 8.63 -27.52 -16.28
CA ALA A 94 9.99 -27.53 -15.75
C ALA A 94 10.01 -27.11 -14.26
N PHE A 95 9.24 -27.83 -13.43
CA PHE A 95 8.97 -27.45 -12.03
C PHE A 95 10.21 -27.44 -11.14
N GLU A 96 11.27 -28.17 -11.50
CA GLU A 96 12.56 -28.14 -10.83
C GLU A 96 13.22 -26.75 -10.86
N GLN A 97 12.81 -25.88 -11.80
CA GLN A 97 13.30 -24.51 -11.94
C GLN A 97 12.43 -23.49 -11.21
N VAL A 98 11.30 -23.91 -10.64
CA VAL A 98 10.40 -23.05 -9.85
C VAL A 98 10.89 -23.00 -8.40
N PRO A 99 11.04 -21.79 -7.80
CA PRO A 99 11.49 -21.68 -6.42
C PRO A 99 10.57 -22.43 -5.44
N LYS A 100 11.14 -23.33 -4.62
CA LYS A 100 10.38 -24.06 -3.58
C LYS A 100 9.85 -23.14 -2.47
N SER A 101 10.55 -22.04 -2.21
CA SER A 101 10.17 -21.01 -1.24
C SER A 101 10.40 -19.65 -1.86
N ILE A 102 9.47 -18.72 -1.65
CA ILE A 102 9.52 -17.38 -2.23
C ILE A 102 9.34 -16.32 -1.15
N SER A 103 10.13 -15.24 -1.23
CA SER A 103 9.94 -14.05 -0.40
C SER A 103 8.83 -13.17 -0.97
N LEU A 104 8.28 -12.27 -0.15
CA LEU A 104 7.22 -11.35 -0.59
C LEU A 104 7.64 -10.53 -1.82
N SER A 105 8.82 -9.91 -1.79
CA SER A 105 9.33 -9.13 -2.93
C SER A 105 9.46 -9.97 -4.21
N LYS A 106 9.92 -11.22 -4.12
CA LYS A 106 10.02 -12.11 -5.29
C LYS A 106 8.64 -12.54 -5.80
N LEU A 107 7.68 -12.74 -4.89
CA LEU A 107 6.32 -13.09 -5.24
C LEU A 107 5.63 -11.94 -5.98
N ASP A 108 5.78 -10.71 -5.47
CA ASP A 108 5.27 -9.49 -6.11
C ASP A 108 5.80 -9.36 -7.55
N CYS A 109 7.12 -9.52 -7.76
CA CYS A 109 7.72 -9.50 -9.11
C CYS A 109 7.16 -10.58 -10.05
N ILE A 110 6.75 -11.76 -9.56
CA ILE A 110 6.13 -12.81 -10.39
C ILE A 110 4.68 -12.46 -10.73
N LEU A 111 3.95 -11.86 -9.79
CA LEU A 111 2.52 -11.56 -9.95
C LEU A 111 2.27 -10.48 -11.01
N ILE A 112 3.21 -9.56 -11.22
CA ILE A 112 3.14 -8.53 -12.27
C ILE A 112 2.94 -9.14 -13.68
N PRO A 113 3.86 -9.97 -14.22
CA PRO A 113 3.65 -10.59 -15.52
C PRO A 113 2.51 -11.62 -15.51
N ILE A 114 2.18 -12.21 -14.35
CA ILE A 114 0.99 -13.09 -14.25
C ILE A 114 -0.30 -12.34 -14.55
N GLU A 115 -0.45 -11.13 -14.03
CA GLU A 115 -1.58 -10.26 -14.29
C GLU A 115 -1.56 -9.81 -15.77
N LYS A 116 -0.42 -9.26 -16.22
CA LYS A 116 -0.22 -8.76 -17.60
C LYS A 116 -0.60 -9.76 -18.68
N TYR A 117 -0.29 -11.04 -18.46
CA TYR A 117 -0.53 -12.11 -19.43
C TYR A 117 -1.73 -13.02 -19.07
N ASP A 118 -2.55 -12.69 -18.06
CA ASP A 118 -3.68 -13.49 -17.58
C ASP A 118 -3.33 -14.97 -17.32
N LEU A 119 -2.29 -15.17 -16.52
CA LEU A 119 -1.68 -16.48 -16.20
C LEU A 119 -2.03 -17.00 -14.81
N ILE A 120 -2.87 -16.30 -14.04
CA ILE A 120 -3.08 -16.57 -12.60
C ILE A 120 -3.53 -18.01 -12.30
N HIS A 121 -4.13 -18.73 -13.25
CA HIS A 121 -4.52 -20.12 -13.07
C HIS A 121 -3.33 -21.11 -13.06
N ILE A 122 -2.19 -20.76 -13.67
CA ILE A 122 -1.01 -21.66 -13.74
C ILE A 122 -0.36 -21.85 -12.36
N ILE A 123 -0.60 -20.92 -11.44
CA ILE A 123 0.03 -20.92 -10.11
C ILE A 123 -0.75 -21.71 -9.07
N ARG A 124 -1.88 -22.32 -9.45
CA ARG A 124 -2.71 -23.15 -8.58
C ARG A 124 -1.92 -24.15 -7.71
N PRO A 125 -0.87 -24.84 -8.21
CA PRO A 125 -0.08 -25.75 -7.37
C PRO A 125 0.66 -25.07 -6.20
N TRP A 126 0.88 -23.76 -6.27
CA TRP A 126 1.60 -22.97 -5.26
C TRP A 126 0.71 -21.97 -4.52
N ALA A 127 -0.56 -21.84 -4.90
CA ALA A 127 -1.45 -20.79 -4.42
C ALA A 127 -1.51 -20.74 -2.89
N ASP A 128 -1.73 -21.87 -2.20
CA ASP A 128 -1.76 -21.94 -0.73
C ASP A 128 -0.44 -21.45 -0.11
N THR A 129 0.70 -21.88 -0.66
CA THR A 129 2.02 -21.50 -0.13
C THR A 129 2.32 -20.02 -0.36
N TRP A 130 1.89 -19.47 -1.49
CA TRP A 130 2.10 -18.05 -1.80
C TRP A 130 1.16 -17.16 -1.00
N VAL A 131 -0.09 -17.59 -0.76
CA VAL A 131 -0.99 -16.93 0.20
C VAL A 131 -0.37 -16.91 1.59
N GLU A 132 0.25 -17.99 2.02
CA GLU A 132 0.94 -18.04 3.31
C GLU A 132 2.12 -17.05 3.36
N THR A 133 2.90 -16.91 2.28
CA THR A 133 3.94 -15.87 2.16
C THR A 133 3.36 -14.46 2.29
N VAL A 134 2.17 -14.20 1.73
CA VAL A 134 1.49 -12.91 1.83
C VAL A 134 0.94 -12.67 3.24
N LYS A 135 0.37 -13.69 3.89
CA LYS A 135 -0.18 -13.55 5.24
C LYS A 135 0.91 -13.40 6.29
N ASN A 136 1.98 -14.17 6.17
CA ASN A 136 3.08 -14.25 7.13
C ASN A 136 4.43 -14.02 6.43
N PRO A 137 4.71 -12.79 5.96
CA PRO A 137 5.96 -12.49 5.29
C PRO A 137 7.13 -12.72 6.26
N LYS A 138 8.04 -13.63 5.89
CA LYS A 138 9.27 -13.87 6.66
C LYS A 138 10.19 -12.66 6.52
N SER A 139 10.20 -11.80 7.55
CA SER A 139 11.17 -10.73 7.68
C SER A 139 12.45 -11.27 8.30
N ASN A 140 13.60 -11.00 7.67
CA ASN A 140 14.91 -11.21 8.30
C ASN A 140 15.21 -10.15 9.38
N ARG A 141 14.33 -9.16 9.55
CA ARG A 141 14.42 -8.12 10.58
C ARG A 141 13.51 -8.48 11.75
N ILE A 142 13.94 -8.10 12.95
CA ILE A 142 13.13 -8.15 14.19
C ILE A 142 11.96 -7.12 14.13
N SER A 143 11.97 -6.21 13.15
CA SER A 143 11.07 -5.06 13.03
C SER A 143 9.84 -5.30 12.14
N GLU A 144 8.87 -4.38 12.28
CA GLU A 144 7.72 -4.13 11.38
C GLU A 144 8.13 -4.05 9.90
N LEU A 145 7.16 -4.27 9.00
CA LEU A 145 7.33 -4.17 7.55
C LEU A 145 7.67 -2.72 7.15
N THR A 146 8.44 -2.57 6.09
CA THR A 146 8.66 -1.26 5.46
C THR A 146 7.42 -0.86 4.67
N GLY A 147 7.24 0.44 4.42
CA GLY A 147 6.13 0.92 3.62
C GLY A 147 6.07 0.32 2.20
N SER A 148 7.23 0.04 1.59
CA SER A 148 7.29 -0.66 0.30
C SER A 148 6.85 -2.13 0.41
N GLU A 149 7.15 -2.82 1.50
CA GLU A 149 6.69 -4.20 1.71
C GLU A 149 5.18 -4.25 1.97
N HIS A 150 4.60 -3.25 2.63
CA HIS A 150 3.14 -3.09 2.73
C HIS A 150 2.48 -2.95 1.34
N VAL A 151 3.06 -2.12 0.46
CA VAL A 151 2.60 -2.00 -0.94
C VAL A 151 2.68 -3.34 -1.68
N MET A 152 3.83 -4.03 -1.62
CA MET A 152 4.01 -5.37 -2.22
C MET A 152 3.00 -6.38 -1.67
N ARG A 153 2.70 -6.31 -0.37
CA ARG A 153 1.73 -7.19 0.29
C ARG A 153 0.31 -6.94 -0.20
N ILE A 154 -0.07 -5.69 -0.43
CA ILE A 154 -1.36 -5.33 -1.04
C ILE A 154 -1.43 -5.86 -2.47
N ASN A 155 -0.43 -5.61 -3.31
CA ASN A 155 -0.38 -6.09 -4.69
C ASN A 155 -0.56 -7.62 -4.75
N ALA A 156 0.23 -8.34 -3.95
CA ALA A 156 0.18 -9.79 -3.93
C ALA A 156 -1.15 -10.32 -3.36
N ALA A 157 -1.65 -9.73 -2.27
CA ALA A 157 -2.95 -10.08 -1.70
C ALA A 157 -4.10 -9.80 -2.68
N TRP A 158 -4.01 -8.71 -3.44
CA TRP A 158 -4.97 -8.34 -4.45
C TRP A 158 -5.03 -9.39 -5.56
N GLU A 159 -3.88 -9.77 -6.13
CA GLU A 159 -3.82 -10.79 -7.18
C GLU A 159 -4.22 -12.19 -6.70
N LEU A 160 -3.89 -12.56 -5.46
CA LEU A 160 -4.26 -13.86 -4.89
C LEU A 160 -5.67 -13.89 -4.27
N GLY A 161 -6.36 -12.75 -4.20
CA GLY A 161 -7.70 -12.61 -3.64
C GLY A 161 -7.77 -12.79 -2.12
N CYS A 162 -6.78 -12.28 -1.39
CA CYS A 162 -6.74 -12.27 0.08
C CYS A 162 -7.41 -11.00 0.64
N GLU A 163 -8.74 -11.00 0.70
CA GLU A 163 -9.54 -9.85 1.15
C GLU A 163 -9.13 -9.35 2.55
N ASP A 164 -8.89 -10.26 3.48
CA ASP A 164 -8.50 -9.96 4.87
C ASP A 164 -7.19 -9.18 4.93
N VAL A 165 -6.21 -9.59 4.11
CA VAL A 165 -4.90 -8.92 4.04
C VAL A 165 -5.04 -7.54 3.42
N VAL A 166 -5.76 -7.40 2.29
CA VAL A 166 -5.94 -6.09 1.64
C VAL A 166 -6.64 -5.11 2.58
N SER A 167 -7.70 -5.54 3.27
CA SER A 167 -8.38 -4.71 4.26
C SER A 167 -7.43 -4.23 5.36
N ALA A 168 -6.66 -5.15 5.97
CA ALA A 168 -5.75 -4.82 7.05
C ALA A 168 -4.65 -3.83 6.62
N GLU A 169 -4.11 -4.01 5.41
CA GLU A 169 -3.07 -3.14 4.85
C GLU A 169 -3.59 -1.74 4.49
N ILE A 170 -4.82 -1.64 3.98
CA ILE A 170 -5.46 -0.34 3.78
C ILE A 170 -5.67 0.36 5.13
N THR A 171 -6.15 -0.36 6.16
CA THR A 171 -6.27 0.18 7.52
C THR A 171 -4.92 0.69 8.03
N GLU A 172 -3.86 -0.11 7.88
CA GLU A 172 -2.50 0.27 8.26
C GLU A 172 -2.09 1.61 7.63
N PHE A 173 -2.34 1.79 6.34
CA PHE A 173 -2.05 3.05 5.65
C PHE A 173 -2.95 4.22 6.05
N VAL A 174 -4.23 3.98 6.35
CA VAL A 174 -5.15 5.01 6.86
C VAL A 174 -4.61 5.61 8.17
N PHE A 175 -4.03 4.79 9.04
CA PHE A 175 -3.50 5.25 10.32
C PHE A 175 -2.09 5.82 10.24
N ASN A 176 -1.21 5.24 9.42
CA ASN A 176 0.24 5.48 9.50
C ASN A 176 0.84 6.29 8.34
N LEU A 177 0.11 6.56 7.25
CA LEU A 177 0.65 7.40 6.19
C LEU A 177 0.71 8.87 6.58
N SER A 178 1.85 9.50 6.30
CA SER A 178 1.98 10.95 6.24
C SER A 178 2.11 11.41 4.80
N VAL A 179 1.77 12.69 4.56
CA VAL A 179 1.70 13.27 3.22
C VAL A 179 2.45 14.59 3.21
N THR A 180 3.30 14.77 2.21
CA THR A 180 3.90 16.08 1.90
C THR A 180 3.45 16.53 0.52
N SER A 181 3.11 17.82 0.37
CA SER A 181 2.92 18.44 -0.93
C SER A 181 4.18 19.23 -1.30
N ARG A 182 4.76 18.94 -2.47
CA ARG A 182 5.82 19.79 -3.05
C ARG A 182 5.52 19.95 -4.53
N LYS A 183 5.17 21.16 -4.97
CA LYS A 183 4.83 21.48 -6.37
C LYS A 183 3.66 20.62 -6.90
N GLU A 184 2.50 20.70 -6.25
CA GLU A 184 1.22 20.13 -6.74
C GLU A 184 1.14 18.59 -6.84
N THR A 185 2.20 17.86 -6.48
CA THR A 185 2.19 16.40 -6.35
C THR A 185 2.27 15.99 -4.88
N TYR A 186 1.37 15.10 -4.47
CA TYR A 186 1.39 14.48 -3.15
C TYR A 186 2.43 13.36 -3.12
N ARG A 187 3.25 13.34 -2.06
CA ARG A 187 4.15 12.24 -1.74
C ARG A 187 3.74 11.61 -0.44
N TYR A 188 3.68 10.29 -0.43
CA TYR A 188 3.31 9.48 0.71
C TYR A 188 4.56 9.00 1.43
N TYR A 189 4.49 9.00 2.76
CA TYR A 189 5.57 8.53 3.62
C TYR A 189 5.01 7.57 4.66
N TYR A 190 5.77 6.51 4.93
CA TYR A 190 5.50 5.54 5.98
C TYR A 190 6.77 5.43 6.83
N ASN A 191 6.69 5.67 8.14
CA ASN A 191 7.85 5.69 9.04
C ASN A 191 9.04 6.52 8.49
N HIS A 192 8.75 7.71 7.95
CA HIS A 192 9.70 8.64 7.33
C HIS A 192 10.36 8.17 6.02
N GLN A 193 10.00 6.99 5.51
CA GLN A 193 10.42 6.52 4.19
C GLN A 193 9.37 6.91 3.15
N GLN A 194 9.80 7.52 2.04
CA GLN A 194 8.91 7.77 0.90
C GLN A 194 8.46 6.43 0.32
N ILE A 195 7.16 6.30 0.08
CA ILE A 195 6.58 5.18 -0.65
C ILE A 195 5.96 5.67 -1.95
N GLU A 196 5.91 4.76 -2.90
CA GLU A 196 5.24 4.96 -4.18
C GLU A 196 4.22 3.84 -4.32
N PHE A 197 2.99 4.22 -4.66
CA PHE A 197 2.01 3.25 -5.12
C PHE A 197 2.38 2.91 -6.55
N ASP A 198 2.89 1.69 -6.76
CA ASP A 198 3.27 1.20 -8.08
C ASP A 198 2.04 1.12 -9.00
N THR A 199 2.25 1.10 -10.32
CA THR A 199 1.19 0.92 -11.33
C THR A 199 0.44 -0.41 -11.17
N HIS A 200 1.00 -1.36 -10.43
CA HIS A 200 0.41 -2.66 -10.13
C HIS A 200 -0.38 -2.67 -8.80
N PHE A 201 -0.53 -1.52 -8.14
CA PHE A 201 -1.27 -1.37 -6.89
C PHE A 201 -2.78 -1.40 -7.10
N GLY A 202 -3.35 -2.60 -7.09
CA GLY A 202 -4.78 -2.80 -7.08
C GLY A 202 -5.53 -2.00 -8.16
N PRO A 203 -6.81 -1.67 -7.96
CA PRO A 203 -7.52 -0.71 -8.74
C PRO A 203 -7.16 0.68 -8.22
N CYS A 204 -7.10 1.66 -9.14
CA CYS A 204 -6.69 3.02 -8.82
C CYS A 204 -7.48 3.65 -7.65
N ASP A 205 -8.73 3.20 -7.42
CA ASP A 205 -9.57 3.72 -6.33
C ASP A 205 -9.15 3.25 -4.93
N LEU A 206 -8.22 2.29 -4.77
CA LEU A 206 -7.69 1.96 -3.43
C LEU A 206 -6.86 3.11 -2.84
N VAL A 207 -6.05 3.79 -3.65
CA VAL A 207 -5.28 4.96 -3.19
C VAL A 207 -6.20 6.11 -2.80
N GLU A 208 -7.28 6.30 -3.55
CA GLU A 208 -8.33 7.26 -3.25
C GLU A 208 -9.01 6.92 -1.92
N ILE A 209 -9.40 5.66 -1.71
CA ILE A 209 -10.00 5.18 -0.45
C ILE A 209 -9.06 5.42 0.73
N VAL A 210 -7.77 5.06 0.62
CA VAL A 210 -6.77 5.31 1.66
C VAL A 210 -6.71 6.80 1.98
N THR A 211 -6.70 7.65 0.96
CA THR A 211 -6.63 9.12 1.11
C THR A 211 -7.88 9.69 1.78
N GLU A 212 -9.06 9.30 1.31
CA GLU A 212 -10.37 9.74 1.84
C GLU A 212 -10.54 9.32 3.30
N LEU A 213 -10.30 8.05 3.61
CA LEU A 213 -10.44 7.52 4.97
C LEU A 213 -9.42 8.14 5.92
N ARG A 214 -8.16 8.30 5.49
CA ARG A 214 -7.13 9.00 6.26
C ARG A 214 -7.56 10.42 6.59
N LEU A 215 -8.04 11.19 5.61
CA LEU A 215 -8.52 12.55 5.84
C LEU A 215 -9.71 12.58 6.80
N SER A 216 -10.64 11.64 6.66
CA SER A 216 -11.79 11.54 7.55
C SER A 216 -11.40 11.20 8.99
N LEU A 217 -10.42 10.30 9.17
CA LEU A 217 -9.87 9.96 10.49
C LEU A 217 -9.18 11.18 11.12
N ILE A 218 -8.30 11.85 10.39
CA ILE A 218 -7.62 13.07 10.85
C ILE A 218 -8.64 14.15 11.20
N GLN A 219 -9.69 14.32 10.39
CA GLN A 219 -10.72 15.31 10.68
C GLN A 219 -11.43 14.99 12.01
N ALA A 220 -11.79 13.74 12.26
CA ALA A 220 -12.41 13.35 13.54
C ALA A 220 -11.50 13.64 14.75
N LEU A 221 -10.19 13.45 14.61
CA LEU A 221 -9.21 13.77 15.66
C LEU A 221 -9.10 15.29 15.88
N LEU A 222 -9.04 16.07 14.80
CA LEU A 222 -9.02 17.53 14.85
C LEU A 222 -10.31 18.09 15.43
N ASP A 223 -11.47 17.53 15.06
CA ASP A 223 -12.78 17.94 15.56
C ASP A 223 -12.87 17.74 17.07
N PHE A 224 -12.37 16.61 17.61
CA PHE A 224 -12.29 16.39 19.05
C PHE A 224 -11.44 17.48 19.73
N TYR A 225 -10.25 17.76 19.19
CA TYR A 225 -9.38 18.80 19.72
C TYR A 225 -10.06 20.17 19.72
N HIS A 226 -10.68 20.55 18.59
CA HIS A 226 -11.36 21.82 18.45
C HIS A 226 -12.62 21.92 19.30
N GLU A 227 -13.36 20.82 19.53
CA GLU A 227 -14.49 20.77 20.47
C GLU A 227 -14.02 21.08 21.90
N VAL A 228 -12.90 20.47 22.34
CA VAL A 228 -12.32 20.72 23.67
C VAL A 228 -11.94 22.18 23.86
N VAL A 229 -11.32 22.79 22.85
CA VAL A 229 -10.92 24.20 22.87
C VAL A 229 -12.15 25.12 22.82
N LYS A 230 -13.03 24.95 21.82
CA LYS A 230 -14.19 25.81 21.57
C LYS A 230 -15.21 25.76 22.71
N SER A 231 -15.38 24.62 23.38
CA SER A 231 -16.30 24.51 24.53
C SER A 231 -15.85 25.31 25.76
N ARG A 232 -14.58 25.73 25.84
CA ARG A 232 -13.98 26.41 27.01
C ARG A 232 -13.75 27.91 26.83
N ILE A 233 -14.02 28.44 25.64
CA ILE A 233 -13.88 29.87 25.31
C ILE A 233 -15.11 30.71 25.75
N PRO A 234 -16.37 30.25 25.59
CA PRO A 234 -17.56 31.04 25.94
C PRO A 234 -17.67 31.35 27.43
N SER A 235 -18.60 32.25 27.79
CA SER A 235 -18.92 32.56 29.18
C SER A 235 -19.52 31.38 29.96
N GLU A 236 -20.16 30.43 29.25
CA GLU A 236 -20.65 29.19 29.81
C GLU A 236 -19.51 28.17 29.91
N SER A 237 -19.17 27.80 31.15
CA SER A 237 -17.99 26.98 31.44
C SER A 237 -18.20 25.48 31.19
N ALA A 238 -17.22 24.83 30.56
CA ALA A 238 -17.16 23.37 30.38
C ALA A 238 -16.68 22.61 31.62
N CYS A 239 -16.39 23.31 32.72
CA CYS A 239 -16.07 22.70 34.00
C CYS A 239 -17.23 21.81 34.49
N LEU A 240 -16.93 20.57 34.85
CA LEU A 240 -17.91 19.56 35.31
C LEU A 240 -18.36 19.79 36.76
N ARG A 241 -17.73 20.71 37.49
CA ARG A 241 -18.01 20.96 38.90
C ARG A 241 -19.29 21.78 39.03
N SER A 242 -20.27 21.23 39.75
CA SER A 242 -21.55 21.86 40.04
C SER A 242 -21.64 22.28 41.51
N GLY A 243 -22.37 23.36 41.80
CA GLY A 243 -22.52 23.92 43.15
C GLY A 243 -22.84 25.41 43.15
N TRP A 244 -23.23 25.93 44.32
CA TRP A 244 -23.59 27.33 44.51
C TRP A 244 -22.33 28.23 44.48
N ASN A 245 -22.40 29.38 43.79
CA ASN A 245 -21.35 30.42 43.72
C ASN A 245 -20.00 29.99 43.11
N LEU A 246 -20.00 29.15 42.08
CA LEU A 246 -18.78 28.62 41.47
C LEU A 246 -18.38 29.25 40.13
N ALA A 247 -19.03 30.33 39.70
CA ALA A 247 -18.81 30.92 38.38
C ALA A 247 -17.33 31.24 38.12
N ASN A 248 -16.66 31.92 39.05
CA ASN A 248 -15.24 32.27 38.93
C ASN A 248 -14.34 31.02 38.96
N GLU A 249 -14.62 30.05 39.82
CA GLU A 249 -13.83 28.80 39.90
C GLU A 249 -13.92 27.98 38.61
N ARG A 250 -15.12 27.92 38.02
CA ARG A 250 -15.38 27.24 36.75
C ARG A 250 -14.64 27.90 35.59
N GLN A 251 -14.65 29.23 35.51
CA GLN A 251 -13.87 29.98 34.51
C GLN A 251 -12.35 29.80 34.69
N LEU A 252 -11.86 29.79 35.94
CA LEU A 252 -10.45 29.50 36.22
C LEU A 252 -10.05 28.08 35.80
N CYS A 253 -10.93 27.10 36.00
CA CYS A 253 -10.71 25.74 35.51
C CYS A 253 -10.52 25.70 33.98
N ASP A 254 -11.42 26.34 33.24
CA ASP A 254 -11.33 26.40 31.78
C ASP A 254 -10.05 27.11 31.33
N ALA A 255 -9.68 28.22 31.98
CA ALA A 255 -8.45 28.94 31.71
C ALA A 255 -7.18 28.10 31.99
N VAL A 256 -7.18 27.27 33.04
CA VAL A 256 -6.06 26.36 33.33
C VAL A 256 -5.89 25.31 32.23
N VAL A 257 -6.99 24.70 31.76
CA VAL A 257 -6.96 23.72 30.68
C VAL A 257 -6.51 24.37 29.37
N LEU A 258 -7.10 25.51 28.98
CA LEU A 258 -6.73 26.25 27.77
C LEU A 258 -5.27 26.72 27.81
N GLY A 259 -4.82 27.23 28.96
CA GLY A 259 -3.43 27.63 29.16
C GLY A 259 -2.45 26.46 29.09
N GLY A 260 -2.86 25.28 29.58
CA GLY A 260 -2.12 24.03 29.43
C GLY A 260 -1.96 23.61 27.97
N ILE A 261 -3.06 23.61 27.20
CA ILE A 261 -3.05 23.32 25.76
C ILE A 261 -2.11 24.28 25.03
N TRP A 262 -2.25 25.59 25.28
CA TRP A 262 -1.41 26.62 24.67
C TRP A 262 0.08 26.44 24.97
N ARG A 263 0.43 26.08 26.22
CA ARG A 263 1.82 25.82 26.61
C ARG A 263 2.39 24.58 25.92
N TYR A 264 1.60 23.53 25.76
CA TYR A 264 2.01 22.33 25.05
C TYR A 264 2.28 22.64 23.56
N SER A 265 1.41 23.44 22.93
CA SER A 265 1.56 23.84 21.54
C SER A 265 2.86 24.60 21.27
N LYS A 266 3.30 25.49 22.17
CA LYS A 266 4.58 26.23 22.00
C LYS A 266 5.85 25.38 22.05
N GLY A 267 5.80 24.15 22.54
CA GLY A 267 6.96 23.28 22.70
C GLY A 267 7.12 22.21 21.61
N SER A 268 6.04 21.84 20.89
CA SER A 268 6.05 20.66 20.01
C SER A 268 5.06 20.67 18.84
N MET A 269 4.22 21.71 18.67
CA MET A 269 3.23 21.80 17.58
C MET A 269 3.27 23.16 16.87
N PRO A 270 2.68 23.32 15.67
CA PRO A 270 2.26 24.64 15.19
C PRO A 270 1.37 25.31 16.26
N GLU A 271 1.40 26.65 16.33
CA GLU A 271 0.76 27.44 17.41
C GLU A 271 -0.71 27.05 17.69
N ILE A 272 -1.43 26.53 16.68
CA ILE A 272 -2.75 25.88 16.77
C ILE A 272 -2.82 24.77 15.69
N LEU A 273 -3.42 23.62 16.02
CA LEU A 273 -3.71 22.58 15.02
C LEU A 273 -4.68 23.09 13.94
N PRO A 274 -4.52 22.71 12.66
CA PRO A 274 -5.39 23.18 11.59
C PRO A 274 -6.85 22.77 11.82
N GLU A 275 -7.80 23.52 11.26
CA GLU A 275 -9.22 23.15 11.31
C GLU A 275 -9.58 22.05 10.31
N LYS A 276 -8.83 21.96 9.21
CA LYS A 276 -9.11 21.01 8.11
C LYS A 276 -8.03 19.95 8.01
N ALA A 277 -8.44 18.69 7.88
CA ALA A 277 -7.53 17.56 7.68
C ALA A 277 -6.61 17.71 6.46
N THR A 278 -7.06 18.43 5.42
CA THR A 278 -6.27 18.73 4.22
C THR A 278 -5.04 19.60 4.47
N GLU A 279 -4.95 20.26 5.64
CA GLU A 279 -3.82 21.09 6.05
C GLU A 279 -2.85 20.32 6.97
N TYR A 280 -3.26 19.15 7.48
CA TYR A 280 -2.43 18.29 8.30
C TYR A 280 -1.56 17.37 7.44
N ARG A 281 -0.28 17.18 7.82
CA ARG A 281 0.72 16.47 7.01
C ARG A 281 1.17 15.16 7.62
N GLU A 282 1.26 15.08 8.95
CA GLU A 282 1.66 13.86 9.65
C GLU A 282 0.59 12.77 9.61
N SER A 283 0.90 11.59 10.13
CA SER A 283 -0.02 10.46 10.16
C SER A 283 -1.12 10.64 11.23
N ALA A 284 -2.23 9.91 11.08
CA ALA A 284 -3.28 9.92 12.09
C ALA A 284 -2.77 9.38 13.42
N ASN A 285 -1.96 8.32 13.41
CA ASN A 285 -1.34 7.78 14.63
C ASN A 285 -0.42 8.79 15.31
N GLU A 286 0.31 9.60 14.55
CA GLU A 286 1.15 10.66 15.12
C GLU A 286 0.31 11.77 15.76
N LEU A 287 -0.81 12.15 15.14
CA LEU A 287 -1.79 13.06 15.74
C LEU A 287 -2.39 12.46 17.02
N MET A 288 -2.75 11.18 17.00
CA MET A 288 -3.31 10.48 18.15
C MET A 288 -2.34 10.48 19.33
N ARG A 289 -1.09 10.10 19.07
CA ARG A 289 -0.01 10.13 20.06
C ARG A 289 0.21 11.53 20.62
N THR A 290 0.19 12.55 19.76
CA THR A 290 0.37 13.95 20.16
C THR A 290 -0.77 14.43 21.07
N LEU A 291 -2.02 14.15 20.69
CA LEU A 291 -3.20 14.53 21.48
C LEU A 291 -3.26 13.76 22.81
N SER A 292 -2.92 12.47 22.80
CA SER A 292 -2.87 11.63 24.00
C SER A 292 -1.88 12.19 25.03
N ASN A 293 -0.64 12.47 24.59
CA ASN A 293 0.40 13.05 25.43
C ASN A 293 0.02 14.46 25.93
N MET A 294 -0.56 15.28 25.06
CA MET A 294 -1.01 16.62 25.42
C MET A 294 -2.07 16.55 26.52
N PHE A 295 -3.16 15.81 26.30
CA PHE A 295 -4.28 15.76 27.23
C PHE A 295 -3.92 15.08 28.56
N ALA A 296 -3.11 14.02 28.53
CA ALA A 296 -2.60 13.37 29.75
C ALA A 296 -1.71 14.30 30.59
N GLY A 297 -0.98 15.22 29.96
CA GLY A 297 -0.10 16.17 30.62
C GLY A 297 -0.74 17.48 31.07
N LEU A 298 -2.04 17.70 30.82
CA LEU A 298 -2.68 18.97 31.17
C LEU A 298 -2.85 19.14 32.68
N PRO A 299 -2.53 20.32 33.23
CA PRO A 299 -2.83 20.62 34.63
C PRO A 299 -4.34 20.74 34.83
N THR A 300 -4.80 20.42 36.04
CA THR A 300 -6.14 20.75 36.53
C THR A 300 -6.06 21.84 37.59
N LEU A 301 -7.17 22.53 37.85
CA LEU A 301 -7.19 23.64 38.80
C LEU A 301 -6.82 23.18 40.23
N ASN A 302 -7.34 22.01 40.64
CA ASN A 302 -7.05 21.33 41.90
C ASN A 302 -7.63 19.90 41.84
N VAL A 303 -7.49 19.13 42.92
CA VAL A 303 -7.96 17.73 43.04
C VAL A 303 -9.46 17.55 42.76
N PHE A 304 -10.29 18.57 43.00
CA PHE A 304 -11.73 18.50 42.73
C PHE A 304 -12.08 18.70 41.25
N HIS A 305 -11.09 19.01 40.40
CA HIS A 305 -11.24 19.28 38.97
C HIS A 305 -10.52 18.24 38.10
N GLU A 306 -10.06 17.12 38.67
CA GLU A 306 -9.48 16.01 37.91
C GLU A 306 -10.39 15.52 36.77
N GLY A 307 -11.70 15.46 37.02
CA GLY A 307 -12.70 15.09 36.01
C GLY A 307 -12.87 16.10 34.88
N CYS A 308 -12.40 17.35 35.04
CA CYS A 308 -12.46 18.38 34.00
C CYS A 308 -11.35 18.20 32.94
N SER A 309 -10.36 17.33 33.20
CA SER A 309 -9.33 16.98 32.24
C SER A 309 -9.93 16.21 31.04
N PRO A 310 -9.61 16.59 29.79
CA PRO A 310 -10.02 15.85 28.61
C PRO A 310 -9.39 14.46 28.49
N ALA A 311 -8.35 14.13 29.26
CA ALA A 311 -7.53 12.92 29.09
C ALA A 311 -8.36 11.64 29.01
N LYS A 312 -9.29 11.43 29.96
CA LYS A 312 -10.13 10.24 29.99
C LYS A 312 -11.10 10.21 28.80
N LYS A 313 -11.76 11.33 28.50
CA LYS A 313 -12.68 11.45 27.35
C LYS A 313 -11.94 11.16 26.03
N TYR A 314 -10.70 11.63 25.91
CA TYR A 314 -9.87 11.37 24.74
C TYR A 314 -9.43 9.91 24.64
N SER A 315 -9.00 9.30 25.75
CA SER A 315 -8.66 7.87 25.79
C SER A 315 -9.82 6.99 25.35
N ASP A 316 -11.03 7.25 25.86
CA ASP A 316 -12.25 6.52 25.47
C ASP A 316 -12.59 6.74 23.98
N PHE A 317 -12.37 7.96 23.47
CA PHE A 317 -12.57 8.30 22.06
C PHE A 317 -11.54 7.62 21.15
N GLU A 318 -10.27 7.60 21.54
CA GLU A 318 -9.19 6.93 20.83
C GLU A 318 -9.45 5.42 20.73
N GLU A 319 -9.82 4.77 21.84
CA GLU A 319 -10.15 3.34 21.87
C GLU A 319 -11.31 3.02 20.91
N LYS A 320 -12.41 3.79 21.00
CA LYS A 320 -13.55 3.64 20.10
C LYS A 320 -13.17 3.86 18.65
N THR A 321 -12.33 4.85 18.36
CA THR A 321 -11.87 5.16 17.01
C THR A 321 -11.05 4.01 16.43
N ARG A 322 -10.17 3.37 17.22
CA ARG A 322 -9.38 2.20 16.77
C ARG A 322 -10.25 0.97 16.55
N GLN A 323 -11.34 0.82 17.30
CA GLN A 323 -12.26 -0.31 17.18
C GLN A 323 -13.31 -0.12 16.08
N ASP A 324 -13.48 1.10 15.57
CA ASP A 324 -14.50 1.44 14.57
C ASP A 324 -14.33 0.64 13.27
N GLU A 325 -15.38 -0.10 12.93
CA GLU A 325 -15.44 -0.97 11.75
C GLU A 325 -15.34 -0.20 10.42
N ARG A 326 -15.59 1.12 10.43
CA ARG A 326 -15.42 1.97 9.25
C ARG A 326 -13.99 1.94 8.68
N TRP A 327 -12.99 1.66 9.53
CA TRP A 327 -11.59 1.61 9.11
C TRP A 327 -11.15 0.21 8.67
N LYS A 328 -11.96 -0.83 8.93
CA LYS A 328 -11.67 -2.24 8.60
C LYS A 328 -12.47 -2.72 7.39
N ASN A 329 -13.70 -2.24 7.25
CA ASN A 329 -14.61 -2.55 6.14
C ASN A 329 -14.45 -1.55 4.99
N VAL A 330 -13.22 -1.39 4.52
CA VAL A 330 -12.82 -0.38 3.53
C VAL A 330 -13.10 -0.79 2.07
N LEU A 331 -13.31 -2.10 1.85
CA LEU A 331 -13.46 -2.66 0.51
C LEU A 331 -14.90 -2.58 0.00
N ARG A 332 -15.05 -1.97 -1.17
CA ARG A 332 -16.31 -1.87 -1.93
C ARG A 332 -16.70 -3.23 -2.53
N PRO A 333 -17.99 -3.47 -2.87
CA PRO A 333 -18.45 -4.76 -3.40
C PRO A 333 -17.68 -5.24 -4.64
N HIS A 334 -17.34 -4.36 -5.57
CA HIS A 334 -16.60 -4.74 -6.79
C HIS A 334 -15.17 -5.20 -6.49
N HIS A 335 -14.54 -4.68 -5.42
CA HIS A 335 -13.23 -5.18 -4.97
C HIS A 335 -13.32 -6.63 -4.52
N LYS A 336 -14.33 -6.94 -3.71
CA LYS A 336 -14.57 -8.28 -3.19
C LYS A 336 -14.91 -9.25 -4.32
N GLU A 337 -15.74 -8.83 -5.28
CA GLU A 337 -16.11 -9.65 -6.45
C GLU A 337 -14.89 -10.01 -7.31
N ARG A 338 -14.01 -9.03 -7.59
CA ARG A 338 -12.78 -9.30 -8.33
C ARG A 338 -11.86 -10.26 -7.58
N MET A 339 -11.60 -10.03 -6.29
CA MET A 339 -10.75 -10.91 -5.50
C MET A 339 -11.34 -12.33 -5.38
N ALA A 340 -12.66 -12.46 -5.23
CA ALA A 340 -13.34 -13.75 -5.27
C ALA A 340 -13.17 -14.46 -6.62
N THR A 341 -13.18 -13.70 -7.72
CA THR A 341 -12.90 -14.23 -9.07
C THR A 341 -11.45 -14.72 -9.17
N GLN A 342 -10.48 -13.98 -8.63
CA GLN A 342 -9.08 -14.41 -8.62
C GLN A 342 -8.87 -15.68 -7.78
N ARG A 343 -9.46 -15.77 -6.58
CA ARG A 343 -9.42 -17.01 -5.76
C ARG A 343 -9.93 -18.23 -6.52
N LYS A 344 -11.05 -18.07 -7.25
CA LYS A 344 -11.59 -19.17 -8.08
C LYS A 344 -10.61 -19.60 -9.16
N LYS A 345 -9.88 -18.66 -9.79
CA LYS A 345 -8.87 -18.99 -10.80
C LYS A 345 -7.66 -19.73 -10.21
N THR A 346 -7.25 -19.39 -8.98
CA THR A 346 -6.15 -20.07 -8.27
C THR A 346 -6.58 -21.36 -7.58
N GLY A 347 -7.88 -21.65 -7.49
CA GLY A 347 -8.42 -22.86 -6.86
C GLY A 347 -8.51 -22.81 -5.34
N LEU A 348 -8.55 -21.60 -4.77
CA LEU A 348 -8.61 -21.26 -3.35
C LEU A 348 -10.02 -20.97 -2.81
#